data_AF-A4Z390-F1
#
_entry.id   AF-A4Z390-F1
#
_cell.length_a   1.000
_cell.length_b   1.000
_cell.length_c   1.000
_cell.angle_alpha   90.00
_cell.angle_beta   90.00
_cell.angle_gamma   90.00
#
_symmetry.space_group_name_H-M   'P 1'
#
loop_
_entity.id
_entity.type
_entity.pdbx_description
1 polymer ?
#
loop_
_entity_poly.entity_id
_entity_poly.type
_entity_poly.pdbx_seq_one_letter_code
_entity_poly.pdbx_strand_id
1 'polypeptide(L)'
;MAAELLGYVDVAGSLVVGWAMRDTDRHQIVEVTVEVNGELAVTVSADQPRADLQRVFGSGGHGFEVDISSSLRPGANRIRVKFAETGAVIQRGEYEVVFDGESPLVLRGLDGWMFLRNDSNNVLAKMSGENNFSSEDLVCFWNQHLMRTAYVESLGGEYNVLVTPEKHVVYEEMGGGKFSVAADRGLVRLTNFLSTSGVRNYKYLIEELLAAKQELLVYYKTDTHLSWEGRRVLIEFLAKFVGVRIDLDRWTVINEEMSGNLGSKMRPPVIEKMTTRAPITEGIRSFHETVAGALSGEGRITGNVSISRNTMAANRGSKLYLFGTSGAYTSISAMHTLFEYIVFVWSNAIDLDLLRSFKPDHVIWIATERIIAPSADDFNFRSLQRDRVTVVLEGLVS
;
A
#
# COMPACT_ATOMS: atom_id res chain seq x y z
N MET A 1 -0.49 34.86 -24.98
CA MET A 1 -0.61 34.58 -23.54
C MET A 1 0.17 33.30 -23.28
N ALA A 2 1.21 33.34 -22.45
CA ALA A 2 2.03 32.16 -22.19
C ALA A 2 1.17 31.06 -21.55
N ALA A 3 1.37 29.81 -21.95
CA ALA A 3 0.62 28.69 -21.43
C ALA A 3 0.89 28.54 -19.93
N GLU A 4 -0.13 28.77 -19.11
CA GLU A 4 -0.03 28.69 -17.65
C GLU A 4 0.25 27.25 -17.18
N LEU A 5 -0.21 26.27 -17.95
CA LEU A 5 -0.03 24.84 -17.72
C LEU A 5 0.74 24.22 -18.89
N LEU A 6 1.75 23.43 -18.56
CA LEU A 6 2.56 22.64 -19.48
C LEU A 6 2.44 21.16 -19.13
N GLY A 7 2.52 20.29 -20.12
CA GLY A 7 2.48 18.86 -19.88
C GLY A 7 2.60 18.06 -21.16
N TYR A 8 2.95 16.79 -21.03
CA TYR A 8 3.13 15.88 -22.15
C TYR A 8 2.74 14.46 -21.73
N VAL A 9 2.05 13.73 -22.62
CA VAL A 9 1.78 12.31 -22.44
C VAL A 9 2.85 11.49 -23.16
N ASP A 10 3.60 10.71 -22.38
CA ASP A 10 4.69 9.88 -22.87
C ASP A 10 4.13 8.60 -23.54
N VAL A 11 3.20 7.94 -22.85
CA VAL A 11 2.56 6.69 -23.26
C VAL A 11 1.09 6.71 -22.85
N ALA A 12 0.21 6.18 -23.70
CA ALA A 12 -1.17 5.90 -23.33
C ALA A 12 -1.63 4.55 -23.92
N GLY A 13 -2.24 3.75 -23.05
CA GLY A 13 -2.83 2.44 -23.33
C GLY A 13 -3.65 2.04 -22.11
N SER A 14 -3.43 0.84 -21.60
CA SER A 14 -3.90 0.44 -20.26
C SER A 14 -3.17 1.16 -19.13
N LEU A 15 -1.91 1.57 -19.34
CA LEU A 15 -1.21 2.50 -18.48
C LEU A 15 -1.07 3.86 -19.20
N VAL A 16 -1.29 4.95 -18.49
CA VAL A 16 -1.07 6.31 -18.98
C VAL A 16 0.01 6.97 -18.14
N VAL A 17 1.08 7.41 -18.80
CA VAL A 17 2.25 8.02 -18.17
C VAL A 17 2.53 9.36 -18.82
N GLY A 18 2.85 10.36 -18.02
CA GLY A 18 3.22 11.68 -18.50
C GLY A 18 3.67 12.61 -17.40
N TRP A 19 3.62 13.90 -17.69
CA TRP A 19 3.85 14.95 -16.70
C TRP A 19 2.99 16.17 -16.97
N ALA A 20 2.71 16.91 -15.91
CA ALA A 20 1.96 18.16 -15.95
C ALA A 20 2.48 19.12 -14.87
N MET A 21 2.69 20.39 -15.22
CA MET A 21 3.20 21.40 -14.30
C MET A 21 2.61 22.78 -14.61
N ARG A 22 2.57 23.65 -13.60
CA ARG A 22 2.33 25.07 -13.80
C ARG A 22 3.67 25.78 -13.94
N ASP A 23 3.89 26.45 -15.07
CA ASP A 23 5.18 27.12 -15.30
C ASP A 23 5.34 28.38 -14.42
N THR A 24 4.23 29.01 -14.04
CA THR A 24 4.21 30.21 -13.19
C THR A 24 4.38 29.91 -11.70
N ASP A 25 4.06 28.69 -11.25
CA ASP A 25 4.30 28.21 -9.89
C ASP A 25 4.56 26.70 -9.88
N ARG A 26 5.84 26.33 -9.94
CA ARG A 26 6.30 24.95 -10.00
C ARG A 26 6.19 24.21 -8.66
N HIS A 27 5.75 24.88 -7.58
CA HIS A 27 5.42 24.21 -6.32
C HIS A 27 3.96 23.75 -6.27
N GLN A 28 3.11 24.28 -7.15
CA GLN A 28 1.71 23.87 -7.22
C GLN A 28 1.57 22.54 -7.96
N ILE A 29 0.90 21.58 -7.31
CA ILE A 29 0.54 20.30 -7.91
C ILE A 29 -0.56 20.54 -8.94
N VAL A 30 -0.40 19.96 -10.13
CA VAL A 30 -1.40 19.99 -11.20
C VAL A 30 -2.17 18.68 -11.19
N GLU A 31 -3.49 18.74 -11.29
CA GLU A 31 -4.33 17.56 -11.47
C GLU A 31 -4.60 17.28 -12.95
N VAL A 32 -4.60 15.99 -13.30
CA VAL A 32 -4.78 15.49 -14.66
C VAL A 32 -5.98 14.56 -14.67
N THR A 33 -6.91 14.76 -15.60
CA THR A 33 -8.02 13.84 -15.83
C THR A 33 -7.76 12.96 -17.04
N VAL A 34 -8.10 11.67 -16.93
CA VAL A 34 -8.09 10.74 -18.05
C VAL A 34 -9.52 10.33 -18.35
N GLU A 35 -9.95 10.51 -19.59
CA GLU A 35 -11.23 10.05 -20.12
C GLU A 35 -11.02 8.85 -21.04
N VAL A 36 -11.90 7.85 -20.94
CA VAL A 36 -11.96 6.71 -21.85
C VAL A 36 -13.34 6.67 -22.49
N ASN A 37 -13.38 6.69 -23.83
CA ASN A 37 -14.62 6.68 -24.62
C ASN A 37 -15.63 7.78 -24.22
N GLY A 38 -15.13 8.91 -23.70
CA GLY A 38 -15.94 10.06 -23.29
C GLY A 38 -16.39 10.03 -21.83
N GLU A 39 -16.10 8.97 -21.08
CA GLU A 39 -16.38 8.87 -19.64
C GLU A 39 -15.10 9.15 -18.84
N LEU A 40 -15.23 9.86 -17.70
CA LEU A 40 -14.11 10.08 -16.79
C LEU A 40 -13.67 8.74 -16.21
N ALA A 41 -12.41 8.37 -16.46
CA ALA A 41 -11.79 7.19 -15.86
C ALA A 41 -11.22 7.53 -14.48
N VAL A 42 -10.41 8.59 -14.40
CA VAL A 42 -9.65 8.95 -13.20
C VAL A 42 -9.21 10.41 -13.23
N THR A 43 -9.03 11.00 -12.04
CA THR A 43 -8.26 12.23 -11.81
C THR A 43 -7.04 11.90 -10.94
N VAL A 44 -5.85 12.29 -11.39
CA VAL A 44 -4.58 12.00 -10.70
C VAL A 44 -3.75 13.27 -10.51
N SER A 45 -3.06 13.36 -9.38
CA SER A 45 -2.09 14.43 -9.11
C SER A 45 -0.76 14.17 -9.81
N ALA A 46 -0.25 15.16 -10.54
CA ALA A 46 1.06 15.13 -11.17
C ALA A 46 2.14 15.55 -10.17
N ASP A 47 2.57 14.61 -9.34
CA ASP A 47 3.48 14.85 -8.22
C ASP A 47 4.58 13.77 -8.05
N GLN A 48 4.68 12.87 -9.02
CA GLN A 48 5.69 11.83 -9.04
C GLN A 48 7.05 12.39 -9.49
N PRO A 49 8.17 11.86 -8.95
CA PRO A 49 9.50 12.35 -9.29
C PRO A 49 9.90 12.01 -10.73
N ARG A 50 10.45 13.02 -11.42
CA ARG A 50 10.95 12.97 -12.79
C ARG A 50 12.30 13.67 -12.88
N ALA A 51 13.37 12.89 -12.83
CA ALA A 51 14.74 13.42 -12.80
C ALA A 51 15.13 14.18 -14.08
N ASP A 52 14.51 13.83 -15.22
CA ASP A 52 14.60 14.56 -16.47
C ASP A 52 14.01 15.97 -16.36
N LEU A 53 12.83 16.11 -15.76
CA LEU A 53 12.20 17.42 -15.52
C LEU A 53 12.98 18.26 -14.52
N GLN A 54 13.53 17.64 -13.47
CA GLN A 54 14.43 18.33 -12.53
C GLN A 54 15.62 18.97 -13.24
N ARG A 55 16.21 18.28 -14.22
CA ARG A 55 17.36 18.77 -14.99
C ARG A 55 16.99 19.93 -15.93
N VAL A 56 15.80 19.92 -16.51
CA VAL A 56 15.37 20.89 -17.53
C VAL A 56 14.67 22.11 -16.89
N PHE A 57 13.80 21.89 -15.92
CA PHE A 57 12.93 22.90 -15.32
C PHE A 57 13.30 23.25 -13.87
N GLY A 58 14.32 22.61 -13.29
CA GLY A 58 14.70 22.84 -11.89
C GLY A 58 13.69 22.31 -10.86
N SER A 59 12.65 21.59 -11.30
CA SER A 59 11.66 20.92 -10.47
C SER A 59 11.26 19.58 -11.11
N GLY A 60 11.30 18.50 -10.34
CA GLY A 60 11.05 17.14 -10.81
C GLY A 60 9.72 16.54 -10.34
N GLY A 61 8.99 17.17 -9.42
CA GLY A 61 7.77 16.60 -8.82
C GLY A 61 6.52 16.81 -9.68
N HIS A 62 6.55 16.39 -10.94
CA HIS A 62 5.53 16.72 -11.95
C HIS A 62 5.04 15.51 -12.77
N GLY A 63 5.51 14.31 -12.47
CA GLY A 63 5.10 13.10 -13.17
C GLY A 63 3.73 12.59 -12.72
N PHE A 64 3.03 11.89 -13.61
CA PHE A 64 1.89 11.06 -13.25
C PHE A 64 1.97 9.72 -13.99
N GLU A 65 1.45 8.69 -13.34
CA GLU A 65 1.29 7.35 -13.89
C GLU A 65 -0.02 6.76 -13.35
N VAL A 66 -0.88 6.25 -14.23
CA VAL A 66 -2.18 5.70 -13.85
C VAL A 66 -2.60 4.51 -14.73
N ASP A 67 -3.08 3.44 -14.10
CA ASP A 67 -3.64 2.26 -14.76
C ASP A 67 -5.14 2.45 -14.99
N ILE A 68 -5.54 2.51 -16.26
CA ILE A 68 -6.92 2.66 -16.70
C ILE A 68 -7.49 1.38 -17.32
N SER A 69 -6.88 0.20 -17.11
CA SER A 69 -7.36 -1.06 -17.71
C SER A 69 -8.82 -1.36 -17.34
N SER A 70 -9.13 -1.20 -16.05
CA SER A 70 -10.14 -0.25 -15.56
C SER A 70 -11.34 0.09 -16.47
N SER A 71 -11.12 1.12 -17.26
CA SER A 71 -12.14 1.81 -18.03
C SER A 71 -12.12 1.38 -19.50
N LEU A 72 -11.14 0.56 -19.91
CA LEU A 72 -11.01 0.06 -21.28
C LEU A 72 -11.98 -1.10 -21.54
N ARG A 73 -12.45 -1.17 -22.79
CA ARG A 73 -13.24 -2.28 -23.33
C ARG A 73 -12.38 -3.09 -24.28
N PRO A 74 -12.55 -4.42 -24.41
CA PRO A 74 -11.86 -5.17 -25.45
C PRO A 74 -12.13 -4.57 -26.85
N GLY A 75 -11.08 -4.37 -27.64
CA GLY A 75 -11.13 -3.69 -28.93
C GLY A 75 -10.69 -2.23 -28.86
N ALA A 76 -11.21 -1.41 -29.79
CA ALA A 76 -10.79 -0.01 -29.93
C ALA A 76 -11.36 0.88 -28.80
N ASN A 77 -10.51 1.73 -28.24
CA ASN A 77 -10.87 2.73 -27.24
C ASN A 77 -10.24 4.08 -27.61
N ARG A 78 -10.92 5.16 -27.26
CA ARG A 78 -10.37 6.53 -27.34
C ARG A 78 -10.00 7.02 -25.95
N ILE A 79 -8.75 7.42 -25.75
CA ILE A 79 -8.24 7.99 -24.51
C ILE A 79 -8.02 9.49 -24.70
N ARG A 80 -8.46 10.31 -23.74
CA ARG A 80 -8.13 11.75 -23.67
C ARG A 80 -7.58 12.11 -22.31
N VAL A 81 -6.41 12.74 -22.28
CA VAL A 81 -5.72 13.21 -21.08
C VAL A 81 -5.76 14.73 -21.05
N LYS A 82 -6.28 15.31 -19.96
CA LYS A 82 -6.58 16.74 -19.85
C LYS A 82 -6.06 17.30 -18.53
N PHE A 83 -5.78 18.61 -18.51
CA PHE A 83 -5.65 19.33 -17.25
C PHE A 83 -7.01 19.40 -16.57
N ALA A 84 -7.11 18.95 -15.31
CA ALA A 84 -8.39 18.88 -14.60
C ALA A 84 -9.04 20.25 -14.42
N GLU A 85 -8.22 21.28 -14.16
CA GLU A 85 -8.68 22.66 -13.92
C GLU A 85 -9.34 23.30 -15.15
N THR A 86 -8.74 23.12 -16.34
CA THR A 86 -9.15 23.84 -17.55
C THR A 86 -9.91 22.96 -18.53
N GLY A 87 -9.83 21.63 -18.39
CA GLY A 87 -10.33 20.67 -19.37
C GLY A 87 -9.54 20.65 -20.68
N ALA A 88 -8.47 21.43 -20.81
CA ALA A 88 -7.63 21.45 -22.01
C ALA A 88 -6.84 20.14 -22.14
N VAL A 89 -6.77 19.61 -23.35
CA VAL A 89 -6.02 18.38 -23.65
C VAL A 89 -4.52 18.64 -23.48
N ILE A 90 -3.85 17.79 -22.72
CA ILE A 90 -2.39 17.83 -22.52
C ILE A 90 -1.70 17.56 -23.87
N GLN A 91 -0.48 18.05 -24.08
CA GLN A 91 0.23 17.76 -25.32
C GLN A 91 0.39 16.25 -25.54
N ARG A 92 0.07 15.79 -26.76
CA ARG A 92 -0.11 14.37 -27.12
C ARG A 92 -1.18 13.65 -26.30
N GLY A 93 -2.15 14.34 -25.70
CA GLY A 93 -3.14 13.74 -24.81
C GLY A 93 -4.31 13.01 -25.48
N GLU A 94 -4.33 12.80 -26.81
CA GLU A 94 -5.39 12.01 -27.47
C GLU A 94 -4.81 10.77 -28.14
N TYR A 95 -5.43 9.61 -27.88
CA TYR A 95 -5.00 8.34 -28.45
C TYR A 95 -6.20 7.47 -28.86
N GLU A 96 -6.00 6.70 -29.91
CA GLU A 96 -6.82 5.52 -30.20
C GLU A 96 -5.96 4.28 -29.91
N VAL A 97 -6.46 3.41 -29.05
CA VAL A 97 -5.74 2.21 -28.62
C VAL A 97 -6.61 0.98 -28.80
N VAL A 98 -5.99 -0.14 -29.17
CA VAL A 98 -6.65 -1.44 -29.17
C VAL A 98 -6.25 -2.15 -27.88
N PHE A 99 -7.24 -2.51 -27.07
CA PHE A 99 -7.04 -3.23 -25.83
C PHE A 99 -7.47 -4.69 -26.00
N ASP A 100 -6.57 -5.62 -25.72
CA ASP A 100 -6.78 -7.07 -25.84
C ASP A 100 -7.44 -7.69 -24.60
N GLY A 101 -7.66 -6.90 -23.55
CA GLY A 101 -8.22 -7.35 -22.28
C GLY A 101 -7.16 -7.68 -21.22
N GLU A 102 -5.88 -7.56 -21.54
CA GLU A 102 -4.77 -7.90 -20.64
C GLU A 102 -4.17 -6.63 -19.99
N SER A 103 -4.19 -6.58 -18.65
CA SER A 103 -3.52 -5.49 -17.94
C SER A 103 -1.99 -5.69 -17.95
N PRO A 104 -1.21 -4.62 -18.22
CA PRO A 104 0.24 -4.66 -18.17
C PRO A 104 0.74 -4.84 -16.74
N LEU A 105 -0.11 -4.59 -15.73
CA LEU A 105 0.19 -4.84 -14.32
C LEU A 105 -0.02 -6.29 -13.90
N VAL A 106 -0.59 -7.14 -14.76
CA VAL A 106 -0.94 -8.52 -14.45
C VAL A 106 -0.12 -9.49 -15.28
N LEU A 107 0.61 -10.37 -14.60
CA LEU A 107 1.28 -11.53 -15.18
C LEU A 107 0.45 -12.78 -14.88
N ARG A 108 -0.05 -13.46 -15.92
CA ARG A 108 -0.78 -14.73 -15.76
C ARG A 108 0.19 -15.88 -15.48
N GLY A 109 0.04 -16.55 -14.36
CA GLY A 109 0.69 -17.81 -14.01
C GLY A 109 -0.08 -19.04 -14.52
N LEU A 110 0.22 -20.19 -13.93
CA LEU A 110 -0.48 -21.45 -14.13
C LEU A 110 -1.82 -21.47 -13.39
N ASP A 111 -2.78 -22.29 -13.82
CA ASP A 111 -4.03 -22.59 -13.10
C ASP A 111 -4.82 -21.39 -12.54
N GLY A 112 -4.87 -20.32 -13.34
CA GLY A 112 -5.59 -19.09 -13.03
C GLY A 112 -4.88 -18.15 -12.06
N TRP A 113 -3.63 -18.43 -11.68
CA TRP A 113 -2.84 -17.53 -10.85
C TRP A 113 -2.49 -16.25 -11.59
N MET A 114 -2.50 -15.14 -10.87
CA MET A 114 -2.12 -13.83 -11.36
C MET A 114 -1.08 -13.22 -10.45
N PHE A 115 -0.09 -12.56 -11.02
CA PHE A 115 1.02 -11.96 -10.30
C PHE A 115 1.15 -10.49 -10.70
N LEU A 116 1.52 -9.65 -9.74
CA LEU A 116 1.76 -8.23 -10.00
C LEU A 116 3.06 -8.09 -10.80
N ARG A 117 3.06 -7.25 -11.84
CA ARG A 117 4.28 -6.84 -12.55
C ARG A 117 4.19 -5.36 -12.90
N ASN A 118 5.30 -4.77 -13.33
CA ASN A 118 5.35 -3.39 -13.82
C ASN A 118 4.72 -2.37 -12.86
N ASP A 119 4.78 -2.63 -11.55
CA ASP A 119 4.28 -1.68 -10.55
C ASP A 119 5.36 -0.66 -10.19
N SER A 120 4.95 0.42 -9.53
CA SER A 120 5.85 1.50 -9.13
C SER A 120 6.93 1.09 -8.11
N ASN A 121 6.79 -0.06 -7.43
CA ASN A 121 7.84 -0.60 -6.55
C ASN A 121 8.80 -1.55 -7.27
N ASN A 122 8.61 -1.77 -8.57
CA ASN A 122 9.41 -2.66 -9.41
C ASN A 122 9.52 -4.08 -8.82
N VAL A 123 8.37 -4.69 -8.51
CA VAL A 123 8.29 -5.95 -7.76
C VAL A 123 9.13 -7.05 -8.39
N LEU A 124 9.11 -7.22 -9.71
CA LEU A 124 9.85 -8.28 -10.39
C LEU A 124 11.36 -8.11 -10.23
N ALA A 125 11.89 -6.89 -10.38
CA ALA A 125 13.31 -6.62 -10.19
C ALA A 125 13.74 -6.82 -8.73
N LYS A 126 12.86 -6.51 -7.76
CA LYS A 126 13.11 -6.82 -6.35
C LYS A 126 13.14 -8.33 -6.09
N MET A 127 12.22 -9.09 -6.69
CA MET A 127 12.14 -10.54 -6.52
C MET A 127 13.35 -11.23 -7.17
N SER A 128 13.74 -10.83 -8.38
CA SER A 128 14.86 -11.42 -9.11
C SER A 128 16.23 -11.01 -8.56
N GLY A 129 16.29 -10.01 -7.68
CA GLY A 129 17.53 -9.47 -7.13
C GLY A 129 18.25 -8.50 -8.07
N GLU A 130 17.64 -8.09 -9.19
CA GLU A 130 18.16 -7.01 -10.04
C GLU A 130 18.18 -5.66 -9.31
N ASN A 131 17.18 -5.41 -8.45
CA ASN A 131 17.09 -4.25 -7.58
C ASN A 131 17.30 -4.66 -6.12
N ASN A 132 18.53 -5.11 -5.81
CA ASN A 132 18.91 -5.59 -4.48
C ASN A 132 19.48 -4.45 -3.62
N PHE A 133 19.41 -4.57 -2.30
CA PHE A 133 19.93 -3.56 -1.37
C PHE A 133 21.46 -3.55 -1.34
N SER A 134 22.08 -2.38 -1.50
CA SER A 134 23.51 -2.18 -1.23
C SER A 134 23.83 -2.29 0.26
N SER A 135 25.11 -2.35 0.64
CA SER A 135 25.47 -2.31 2.06
C SER A 135 25.04 -0.99 2.72
N GLU A 136 25.11 0.11 1.96
CA GLU A 136 24.66 1.43 2.36
C GLU A 136 23.16 1.44 2.62
N ASP A 137 22.37 0.80 1.76
CA ASP A 137 20.92 0.66 1.94
C ASP A 137 20.55 -0.08 3.23
N LEU A 138 21.27 -1.17 3.53
CA LEU A 138 21.08 -1.95 4.74
C LEU A 138 21.38 -1.12 6.00
N VAL A 139 22.46 -0.34 5.96
CA VAL A 139 22.84 0.58 7.05
C VAL A 139 21.82 1.71 7.21
N CYS A 140 21.33 2.29 6.11
CA CYS A 140 20.27 3.31 6.14
C CYS A 140 19.00 2.80 6.82
N PHE A 141 18.52 1.62 6.41
CA PHE A 141 17.34 1.01 7.02
C PHE A 141 17.57 0.74 8.51
N TRP A 142 18.73 0.17 8.86
CA TRP A 142 19.07 -0.14 10.25
C TRP A 142 19.14 1.10 11.12
N ASN A 143 19.79 2.18 10.66
CA ASN A 143 19.83 3.45 11.38
C ASN A 143 18.42 4.01 11.57
N GLN A 144 17.58 4.00 10.54
CA GLN A 144 16.20 4.44 10.66
C GLN A 144 15.41 3.58 11.66
N HIS A 145 15.56 2.27 11.61
CA HIS A 145 14.91 1.34 12.52
C HIS A 145 15.31 1.60 13.98
N LEU A 146 16.61 1.82 14.26
CA LEU A 146 17.10 2.17 15.58
C LEU A 146 16.58 3.53 16.06
N MET A 147 16.56 4.53 15.19
CA MET A 147 16.04 5.86 15.51
C MET A 147 14.55 5.81 15.86
N ARG A 148 13.75 5.09 15.07
CA ARG A 148 12.32 4.89 15.34
C ARG A 148 12.09 4.12 16.64
N THR A 149 12.89 3.08 16.88
CA THR A 149 12.85 2.30 18.14
C THR A 149 13.10 3.21 19.34
N ALA A 150 14.23 3.92 19.35
CA ALA A 150 14.60 4.82 20.45
C ALA A 150 13.56 5.93 20.70
N TYR A 151 12.98 6.47 19.62
CA TYR A 151 11.95 7.50 19.73
C TYR A 151 10.67 6.96 20.35
N VAL A 152 10.18 5.80 19.91
CA VAL A 152 8.97 5.17 20.47
C VAL A 152 9.18 4.75 21.92
N GLU A 153 10.35 4.18 22.26
CA GLU A 153 10.73 3.84 23.63
C GLU A 153 10.79 5.09 24.53
N SER A 154 11.24 6.23 24.01
CA SER A 154 11.23 7.50 24.77
C SER A 154 9.82 7.98 25.14
N LEU A 155 8.79 7.53 24.42
CA LEU A 155 7.38 7.78 24.71
C LEU A 155 6.75 6.69 25.60
N GLY A 156 7.51 5.63 25.94
CA GLY A 156 7.07 4.50 26.75
C GLY A 156 6.41 3.36 25.97
N GLY A 157 6.49 3.37 24.64
CA GLY A 157 5.90 2.33 23.78
C GLY A 157 6.94 1.37 23.18
N GLU A 158 6.45 0.39 22.43
CA GLU A 158 7.27 -0.60 21.72
C GLU A 158 7.12 -0.50 20.20
N TYR A 159 8.22 -0.32 19.48
CA TYR A 159 8.24 -0.30 18.01
C TYR A 159 8.50 -1.69 17.44
N ASN A 160 7.68 -2.15 16.49
CA ASN A 160 7.84 -3.44 15.83
C ASN A 160 7.58 -3.35 14.32
N VAL A 161 8.35 -4.10 13.55
CA VAL A 161 8.18 -4.22 12.09
C VAL A 161 7.82 -5.64 11.72
N LEU A 162 6.74 -5.79 10.96
CA LEU A 162 6.24 -7.07 10.47
C LEU A 162 6.13 -7.02 8.96
N VAL A 163 6.89 -7.88 8.30
CA VAL A 163 6.94 -7.93 6.84
C VAL A 163 6.32 -9.23 6.34
N THR A 164 5.33 -9.09 5.45
CA THR A 164 4.76 -10.22 4.72
C THR A 164 5.50 -10.39 3.40
N PRO A 165 5.83 -11.63 2.98
CA PRO A 165 6.45 -11.89 1.69
C PRO A 165 5.57 -11.46 0.52
N GLU A 166 6.19 -11.28 -0.64
CA GLU A 166 5.43 -11.18 -1.88
C GLU A 166 4.81 -12.54 -2.26
N LYS A 167 3.66 -12.50 -2.93
CA LYS A 167 3.02 -13.71 -3.49
C LYS A 167 3.96 -14.44 -4.46
N HIS A 168 4.83 -13.70 -5.15
CA HIS A 168 5.88 -14.23 -6.02
C HIS A 168 6.83 -15.19 -5.29
N VAL A 169 7.22 -14.84 -4.06
CA VAL A 169 8.10 -15.67 -3.22
C VAL A 169 7.36 -16.91 -2.75
N VAL A 170 6.12 -16.73 -2.30
CA VAL A 170 5.34 -17.80 -1.67
C VAL A 170 4.85 -18.81 -2.70
N TYR A 171 4.51 -18.40 -3.93
CA TYR A 171 3.96 -19.24 -4.99
C TYR A 171 4.75 -19.12 -6.31
N GLU A 172 6.08 -19.10 -6.23
CA GLU A 172 6.97 -19.02 -7.41
C GLU A 172 6.63 -20.11 -8.45
N GLU A 173 6.33 -21.33 -7.99
CA GLU A 173 6.00 -22.46 -8.85
C GLU A 173 4.75 -22.20 -9.71
N MET A 174 3.80 -21.42 -9.19
CA MET A 174 2.58 -21.05 -9.93
C MET A 174 2.85 -19.94 -10.96
N GLY A 175 4.02 -19.30 -10.93
CA GLY A 175 4.47 -18.37 -11.96
C GLY A 175 4.81 -19.04 -13.29
N GLY A 176 5.03 -20.37 -13.31
CA GLY A 176 5.31 -21.13 -14.53
C GLY A 176 6.59 -20.70 -15.26
N GLY A 177 7.62 -20.27 -14.50
CA GLY A 177 8.91 -19.85 -15.04
C GLY A 177 8.93 -18.45 -15.70
N LYS A 178 7.87 -17.65 -15.54
CA LYS A 178 7.76 -16.30 -16.14
C LYS A 178 8.46 -15.20 -15.33
N PHE A 179 8.88 -15.51 -14.12
CA PHE A 179 9.73 -14.68 -13.26
C PHE A 179 10.62 -15.61 -12.43
N SER A 180 11.59 -15.02 -11.73
CA SER A 180 12.48 -15.74 -10.81
C SER A 180 12.51 -15.06 -9.45
N VAL A 181 12.76 -15.84 -8.41
CA VAL A 181 12.96 -15.35 -7.04
C VAL A 181 14.38 -15.66 -6.59
N ALA A 182 15.18 -14.62 -6.39
CA ALA A 182 16.53 -14.76 -5.87
C ALA A 182 16.52 -15.14 -4.39
N ALA A 183 17.37 -16.10 -4.03
CA ALA A 183 17.55 -16.57 -2.66
C ALA A 183 18.16 -15.48 -1.75
N ASP A 184 18.97 -14.58 -2.31
CA ASP A 184 19.67 -13.48 -1.64
C ASP A 184 19.09 -12.10 -2.00
N ARG A 185 17.82 -12.03 -2.42
CA ARG A 185 17.11 -10.77 -2.69
C ARG A 185 17.13 -9.81 -1.49
N GLY A 186 16.82 -8.53 -1.75
CA GLY A 186 17.00 -7.42 -0.79
C GLY A 186 16.45 -7.69 0.60
N LEU A 187 15.23 -8.21 0.70
CA LEU A 187 14.62 -8.44 2.01
C LEU A 187 15.29 -9.56 2.81
N VAL A 188 15.82 -10.60 2.14
CA VAL A 188 16.57 -11.68 2.81
C VAL A 188 17.89 -11.12 3.36
N ARG A 189 18.60 -10.32 2.57
CA ARG A 189 19.83 -9.64 3.01
C ARG A 189 19.56 -8.69 4.17
N LEU A 190 18.47 -7.93 4.12
CA LEU A 190 18.06 -7.06 5.22
C LEU A 190 17.72 -7.84 6.49
N THR A 191 16.91 -8.89 6.37
CA THR A 191 16.52 -9.73 7.52
C THR A 191 17.75 -10.34 8.19
N ASN A 192 18.69 -10.86 7.41
CA ASN A 192 19.94 -11.41 7.92
C ASN A 192 20.78 -10.33 8.60
N PHE A 193 20.96 -9.17 7.95
CA PHE A 193 21.73 -8.05 8.50
C PHE A 193 21.17 -7.57 9.84
N LEU A 194 19.87 -7.31 9.93
CA LEU A 194 19.20 -6.87 11.15
C LEU A 194 19.36 -7.91 12.28
N SER A 195 19.16 -9.20 11.97
CA SER A 195 19.33 -10.28 12.93
C SER A 195 20.76 -10.35 13.48
N THR A 196 21.78 -10.26 12.60
CA THR A 196 23.20 -10.26 13.01
C THR A 196 23.59 -9.01 13.78
N SER A 197 22.93 -7.89 13.53
CA SER A 197 23.09 -6.61 14.25
C SER A 197 22.33 -6.57 15.57
N GLY A 198 21.68 -7.67 15.98
CA GLY A 198 20.98 -7.79 17.27
C GLY A 198 19.58 -7.19 17.31
N VAL A 199 19.03 -6.77 16.17
CA VAL A 199 17.64 -6.26 16.10
C VAL A 199 16.66 -7.41 16.32
N ARG A 200 15.75 -7.24 17.28
CA ARG A 200 14.76 -8.27 17.68
C ARG A 200 13.33 -7.91 17.33
N ASN A 201 13.03 -6.63 17.20
CA ASN A 201 11.72 -6.07 16.90
C ASN A 201 11.44 -5.98 15.38
N TYR A 202 11.87 -7.00 14.64
CA TYR A 202 11.66 -7.14 13.20
C TYR A 202 11.35 -8.61 12.88
N LYS A 203 10.27 -8.87 12.14
CA LYS A 203 9.91 -10.22 11.70
C LYS A 203 9.51 -10.24 10.23
N TYR A 204 10.17 -11.11 9.47
CA TYR A 204 9.73 -11.53 8.14
C TYR A 204 8.94 -12.85 8.26
N LEU A 205 7.67 -12.84 7.87
CA LEU A 205 6.71 -13.96 8.07
C LEU A 205 6.79 -15.08 7.02
N ILE A 206 7.92 -15.19 6.31
CA ILE A 206 8.03 -16.17 5.21
C ILE A 206 7.92 -17.62 5.69
N GLU A 207 8.57 -17.97 6.79
CA GLU A 207 8.59 -19.34 7.29
C GLU A 207 7.20 -19.80 7.72
N GLU A 208 6.47 -18.94 8.44
CA GLU A 208 5.11 -19.22 8.89
C GLU A 208 4.14 -19.39 7.71
N LEU A 209 4.26 -18.55 6.68
CA LEU A 209 3.41 -18.63 5.51
C LEU A 209 3.73 -19.83 4.62
N LEU A 210 5.02 -20.19 4.47
CA LEU A 210 5.41 -21.40 3.73
C LEU A 210 4.99 -22.68 4.45
N ALA A 211 5.00 -22.69 5.78
CA ALA A 211 4.47 -23.80 6.57
C ALA A 211 2.96 -23.93 6.38
N ALA A 212 2.21 -22.82 6.51
CA ALA A 212 0.76 -22.82 6.29
C ALA A 212 0.38 -23.18 4.84
N LYS A 213 1.16 -22.76 3.85
CA LYS A 213 0.97 -23.08 2.43
C LYS A 213 0.89 -24.58 2.13
N GLN A 214 1.53 -25.43 2.94
CA GLN A 214 1.53 -26.88 2.73
C GLN A 214 0.12 -27.48 2.71
N GLU A 215 -0.81 -26.87 3.46
CA GLU A 215 -2.18 -27.36 3.61
C GLU A 215 -3.23 -26.32 3.20
N LEU A 216 -2.88 -25.03 3.20
CA LEU A 216 -3.81 -23.92 3.06
C LEU A 216 -3.43 -23.00 1.91
N LEU A 217 -4.44 -22.42 1.27
CA LEU A 217 -4.23 -21.36 0.29
C LEU A 217 -3.97 -20.05 1.04
N VAL A 218 -2.72 -19.59 1.13
CA VAL A 218 -2.34 -18.40 1.93
C VAL A 218 -2.37 -17.07 1.16
N TYR A 219 -2.53 -17.11 -0.17
CA TYR A 219 -2.83 -15.94 -1.02
C TYR A 219 -3.97 -16.26 -1.97
N TYR A 220 -4.83 -15.29 -2.26
CA TYR A 220 -5.82 -15.44 -3.33
C TYR A 220 -5.14 -15.47 -4.70
N LYS A 221 -5.73 -16.17 -5.67
CA LYS A 221 -5.11 -16.36 -7.00
C LYS A 221 -5.10 -15.06 -7.80
N THR A 222 -6.18 -14.30 -7.72
CA THR A 222 -6.45 -13.07 -8.48
C THR A 222 -6.19 -11.79 -7.67
N ASP A 223 -5.62 -11.90 -6.47
CA ASP A 223 -5.30 -10.76 -5.60
C ASP A 223 -3.83 -10.73 -5.17
N THR A 224 -3.24 -9.56 -4.96
CA THR A 224 -1.88 -9.42 -4.40
C THR A 224 -1.80 -9.71 -2.91
N HIS A 225 -2.91 -9.65 -2.18
CA HIS A 225 -2.96 -9.77 -0.73
C HIS A 225 -3.11 -11.22 -0.26
N LEU A 226 -2.80 -11.40 1.02
CA LEU A 226 -3.02 -12.66 1.73
C LEU A 226 -4.50 -13.07 1.65
N SER A 227 -4.72 -14.37 1.54
CA SER A 227 -6.05 -14.95 1.73
C SER A 227 -6.50 -14.80 3.20
N TRP A 228 -7.68 -15.30 3.54
CA TRP A 228 -8.04 -15.46 4.94
C TRP A 228 -7.03 -16.30 5.73
N GLU A 229 -6.59 -17.44 5.19
CA GLU A 229 -5.64 -18.31 5.90
C GLU A 229 -4.26 -17.66 6.05
N GLY A 230 -3.81 -16.90 5.05
CA GLY A 230 -2.60 -16.09 5.18
C GLY A 230 -2.75 -14.98 6.23
N ARG A 231 -3.90 -14.31 6.27
CA ARG A 231 -4.20 -13.31 7.31
C ARG A 231 -4.31 -13.95 8.69
N ARG A 232 -4.84 -15.16 8.81
CA ARG A 232 -4.92 -15.90 10.07
C ARG A 232 -3.53 -16.11 10.67
N VAL A 233 -2.55 -16.52 9.88
CA VAL A 233 -1.14 -16.64 10.31
C VAL A 233 -0.62 -15.31 10.89
N LEU A 234 -0.87 -14.19 10.20
CA LEU A 234 -0.49 -12.86 10.64
C LEU A 234 -1.16 -12.48 11.97
N ILE A 235 -2.45 -12.74 12.11
CA ILE A 235 -3.25 -12.40 13.30
C ILE A 235 -2.83 -13.24 14.50
N GLU A 236 -2.66 -14.55 14.32
CA GLU A 236 -2.21 -15.46 15.38
C GLU A 236 -0.79 -15.10 15.85
N PHE A 237 0.10 -14.71 14.92
CA PHE A 237 1.42 -14.19 15.26
C PHE A 237 1.32 -12.93 16.12
N LEU A 238 0.51 -11.95 15.71
CA LEU A 238 0.33 -10.69 16.44
C LEU A 238 -0.35 -10.89 17.80
N ALA A 239 -1.33 -11.78 17.90
CA ALA A 239 -1.97 -12.13 19.16
C ALA A 239 -0.96 -12.73 20.15
N LYS A 240 -0.13 -13.67 19.70
CA LYS A 240 0.95 -14.25 20.49
C LYS A 240 1.98 -13.20 20.89
N PHE A 241 2.33 -12.31 19.97
CA PHE A 241 3.28 -11.23 20.18
C PHE A 241 2.84 -10.30 21.32
N VAL A 242 1.56 -9.88 21.35
CA VAL A 242 1.03 -9.03 22.42
C VAL A 242 0.50 -9.80 23.64
N GLY A 243 0.68 -11.12 23.68
CA GLY A 243 0.33 -11.94 24.84
C GLY A 243 -1.16 -12.15 25.06
N VAL A 244 -2.00 -12.02 24.03
CA VAL A 244 -3.45 -12.25 24.13
C VAL A 244 -3.89 -13.48 23.33
N ARG A 245 -5.05 -14.02 23.68
CA ARG A 245 -5.71 -15.10 22.94
C ARG A 245 -6.89 -14.54 22.16
N ILE A 246 -7.04 -14.95 20.91
CA ILE A 246 -8.21 -14.67 20.09
C ILE A 246 -8.85 -15.99 19.67
N ASP A 247 -10.17 -16.04 19.72
CA ASP A 247 -10.96 -17.12 19.15
C ASP A 247 -11.47 -16.69 17.75
N LEU A 248 -10.69 -17.03 16.72
CA LEU A 248 -11.01 -16.71 15.32
C LEU A 248 -12.15 -17.57 14.76
N ASP A 249 -12.58 -18.61 15.47
CA ASP A 249 -13.71 -19.46 15.09
C ASP A 249 -15.07 -18.84 15.36
N ARG A 250 -15.12 -17.82 16.21
CA ARG A 250 -16.33 -17.00 16.43
C ARG A 250 -16.57 -15.97 15.35
N TRP A 251 -15.63 -15.78 14.44
CA TRP A 251 -15.75 -14.77 13.40
C TRP A 251 -16.71 -15.24 12.32
N THR A 252 -17.50 -14.30 11.80
CA THR A 252 -18.49 -14.60 10.77
C THR A 252 -17.79 -15.00 9.48
N VAL A 253 -18.10 -16.19 8.99
CA VAL A 253 -17.64 -16.67 7.68
C VAL A 253 -18.42 -15.94 6.60
N ILE A 254 -17.68 -15.36 5.65
CA ILE A 254 -18.21 -14.66 4.49
C ILE A 254 -17.67 -15.38 3.26
N ASN A 255 -18.56 -15.78 2.37
CA ASN A 255 -18.22 -16.41 1.09
C ASN A 255 -18.71 -15.52 -0.03
N GLU A 256 -17.80 -15.11 -0.91
CA GLU A 256 -18.09 -14.17 -1.99
C GLU A 256 -17.48 -14.68 -3.29
N GLU A 257 -18.15 -14.39 -4.41
CA GLU A 257 -17.56 -14.46 -5.74
C GLU A 257 -17.15 -13.05 -6.13
N MET A 258 -15.86 -12.76 -6.07
CA MET A 258 -15.32 -11.44 -6.38
C MET A 258 -14.03 -11.54 -7.16
N SER A 259 -13.73 -10.48 -7.91
CA SER A 259 -12.41 -10.33 -8.52
C SER A 259 -11.46 -9.70 -7.51
N GLY A 260 -10.33 -10.34 -7.23
CA GLY A 260 -9.24 -9.70 -6.50
C GLY A 260 -8.66 -8.51 -7.26
N ASN A 261 -7.77 -7.75 -6.63
CA ASN A 261 -7.24 -6.52 -7.21
C ASN A 261 -6.45 -6.70 -8.53
N LEU A 262 -5.95 -7.89 -8.84
CA LEU A 262 -5.38 -8.22 -10.15
C LEU A 262 -6.48 -8.71 -11.11
N GLY A 263 -7.41 -9.53 -10.61
CA GLY A 263 -8.55 -10.01 -11.39
C GLY A 263 -9.43 -8.89 -11.92
N SER A 264 -9.62 -7.82 -11.12
CA SER A 264 -10.41 -6.64 -11.48
C SER A 264 -9.77 -5.79 -12.58
N LYS A 265 -8.46 -5.96 -12.83
CA LYS A 265 -7.71 -5.28 -13.89
C LYS A 265 -7.85 -5.94 -15.26
N MET A 266 -8.44 -7.14 -15.34
CA MET A 266 -8.63 -7.89 -16.59
C MET A 266 -9.97 -7.58 -17.24
N ARG A 267 -10.08 -7.71 -18.58
CA ARG A 267 -11.37 -7.60 -19.28
C ARG A 267 -11.69 -8.86 -20.09
N PRO A 268 -12.76 -9.60 -19.75
CA PRO A 268 -13.64 -9.42 -18.59
C PRO A 268 -12.87 -9.65 -17.26
N PRO A 269 -13.37 -9.10 -16.12
CA PRO A 269 -12.77 -9.36 -14.82
C PRO A 269 -12.70 -10.86 -14.52
N VAL A 270 -11.60 -11.30 -13.92
CA VAL A 270 -11.46 -12.69 -13.48
C VAL A 270 -11.91 -12.79 -12.04
N ILE A 271 -12.95 -13.59 -11.81
CA ILE A 271 -13.60 -13.79 -10.52
C ILE A 271 -13.08 -15.08 -9.90
N GLU A 272 -12.87 -15.07 -8.59
CA GLU A 272 -12.63 -16.29 -7.81
C GLU A 272 -13.57 -16.35 -6.61
N LYS A 273 -13.79 -17.57 -6.10
CA LYS A 273 -14.49 -17.78 -4.83
C LYS A 273 -13.53 -17.46 -3.70
N MET A 274 -13.88 -16.47 -2.89
CA MET A 274 -13.12 -16.07 -1.72
C MET A 274 -13.91 -16.40 -0.46
N THR A 275 -13.26 -17.10 0.46
CA THR A 275 -13.72 -17.21 1.84
C THR A 275 -12.89 -16.24 2.68
N THR A 276 -13.60 -15.39 3.44
CA THR A 276 -13.01 -14.53 4.46
C THR A 276 -13.74 -14.70 5.77
N ARG A 277 -13.13 -14.26 6.87
CA ARG A 277 -13.85 -14.08 8.13
C ARG A 277 -13.78 -12.63 8.58
N ALA A 278 -14.86 -12.17 9.18
CA ALA A 278 -14.94 -10.83 9.76
C ALA A 278 -15.19 -10.92 11.27
N PRO A 279 -14.52 -10.08 12.07
CA PRO A 279 -14.74 -10.05 13.50
C PRO A 279 -16.12 -9.50 13.85
N ILE A 280 -16.57 -9.78 15.07
CA ILE A 280 -17.74 -9.11 15.65
C ILE A 280 -17.40 -7.62 15.80
N THR A 281 -18.22 -6.75 15.22
CA THR A 281 -17.99 -5.29 15.19
C THR A 281 -18.74 -4.51 16.27
N GLU A 282 -19.50 -5.21 17.12
CA GLU A 282 -20.14 -4.61 18.28
C GLU A 282 -19.09 -3.94 19.19
N GLY A 283 -19.35 -2.72 19.61
CA GLY A 283 -18.42 -1.93 20.42
C GLY A 283 -17.34 -1.17 19.64
N ILE A 284 -17.21 -1.39 18.32
CA ILE A 284 -16.29 -0.63 17.48
C ILE A 284 -16.93 0.72 17.11
N ARG A 285 -16.24 1.81 17.45
CA ARG A 285 -16.52 3.16 16.94
C ARG A 285 -15.31 3.63 16.16
N SER A 286 -15.52 4.01 14.90
CA SER A 286 -14.47 4.50 14.02
C SER A 286 -14.77 5.91 13.55
N PHE A 287 -13.74 6.74 13.53
CA PHE A 287 -13.72 8.04 12.90
C PHE A 287 -12.72 7.99 11.74
N HIS A 288 -13.21 8.28 10.54
CA HIS A 288 -12.38 8.35 9.34
C HIS A 288 -12.32 9.80 8.90
N GLU A 289 -11.13 10.39 8.89
CA GLU A 289 -11.00 11.76 8.40
C GLU A 289 -11.05 11.79 6.86
N THR A 290 -10.44 10.81 6.18
CA THR A 290 -10.30 10.84 4.71
C THR A 290 -10.06 9.50 4.01
N VAL A 291 -9.81 8.38 4.74
CA VAL A 291 -9.45 7.09 4.09
C VAL A 291 -10.55 6.57 3.17
N ALA A 292 -11.82 6.58 3.61
CA ALA A 292 -12.93 6.06 2.81
C ALA A 292 -13.20 6.89 1.54
N GLY A 293 -13.08 8.22 1.64
CA GLY A 293 -13.23 9.13 0.49
C GLY A 293 -12.06 9.00 -0.51
N ALA A 294 -10.83 8.84 -0.02
CA ALA A 294 -9.66 8.62 -0.86
C ALA A 294 -9.71 7.27 -1.61
N LEU A 295 -10.19 6.20 -0.94
CA LEU A 295 -10.41 4.88 -1.57
C LEU A 295 -11.47 4.94 -2.68
N SER A 296 -12.45 5.85 -2.59
CA SER A 296 -13.47 6.04 -3.62
C SER A 296 -13.06 6.96 -4.78
N GLY A 297 -11.94 7.68 -4.67
CA GLY A 297 -11.58 8.77 -5.60
C GLY A 297 -10.21 8.65 -6.28
N GLU A 298 -9.50 7.52 -6.14
CA GLU A 298 -8.16 7.27 -6.71
C GLU A 298 -7.10 8.35 -6.40
N GLY A 299 -7.32 9.18 -5.38
CA GLY A 299 -6.40 10.21 -4.93
C GLY A 299 -5.23 9.67 -4.08
N ARG A 300 -4.30 10.54 -3.67
CA ARG A 300 -3.19 10.15 -2.77
C ARG A 300 -3.73 9.59 -1.45
N ILE A 301 -3.53 8.28 -1.26
CA ILE A 301 -3.94 7.58 -0.04
C ILE A 301 -2.90 7.79 1.09
N THR A 302 -1.67 8.16 0.75
CA THR A 302 -0.59 8.39 1.71
C THR A 302 -0.90 9.56 2.65
N GLY A 303 -0.73 9.34 3.96
CA GLY A 303 -0.95 10.35 5.01
C GLY A 303 -2.39 10.38 5.55
N ASN A 304 -3.30 9.55 5.03
CA ASN A 304 -4.66 9.46 5.58
C ASN A 304 -4.68 8.72 6.92
N VAL A 305 -5.51 9.21 7.84
CA VAL A 305 -5.61 8.70 9.22
C VAL A 305 -7.00 8.13 9.48
N SER A 306 -7.03 6.99 10.17
CA SER A 306 -8.24 6.41 10.75
C SER A 306 -8.03 6.22 12.24
N ILE A 307 -9.02 6.59 13.04
CA ILE A 307 -8.97 6.46 14.49
C ILE A 307 -10.16 5.61 14.93
N SER A 308 -9.93 4.64 15.78
CA SER A 308 -10.99 3.75 16.24
C SER A 308 -10.80 3.33 17.68
N ARG A 309 -11.93 2.97 18.30
CA ARG A 309 -11.99 2.38 19.62
C ARG A 309 -12.86 1.13 19.59
N ASN A 310 -12.41 0.04 20.20
CA ASN A 310 -13.20 -1.14 20.47
C ASN A 310 -13.21 -1.50 21.96
N THR A 311 -14.33 -1.26 22.63
CA THR A 311 -14.49 -1.57 24.07
C THR A 311 -14.51 -3.08 24.39
N MET A 312 -14.55 -3.92 23.36
CA MET A 312 -14.53 -5.37 23.46
C MET A 312 -13.19 -6.00 23.03
N ALA A 313 -12.15 -5.19 22.81
CA ALA A 313 -10.83 -5.70 22.45
C ALA A 313 -10.23 -6.64 23.51
N ALA A 314 -9.42 -7.60 23.07
CA ALA A 314 -8.77 -8.58 23.94
C ALA A 314 -7.75 -7.91 24.88
N ASN A 315 -6.99 -6.92 24.40
CA ASN A 315 -6.09 -6.11 25.19
C ASN A 315 -6.78 -4.78 25.57
N ARG A 316 -7.48 -4.77 26.70
CA ARG A 316 -8.21 -3.56 27.15
C ARG A 316 -7.25 -2.47 27.61
N GLY A 317 -7.58 -1.23 27.27
CA GLY A 317 -6.76 -0.04 27.54
C GLY A 317 -5.58 0.15 26.59
N SER A 318 -5.22 -0.85 25.78
CA SER A 318 -4.05 -0.77 24.91
C SER A 318 -4.23 0.20 23.74
N LYS A 319 -3.17 0.89 23.39
CA LYS A 319 -3.10 1.85 22.28
C LYS A 319 -2.13 1.38 21.21
N LEU A 320 -2.66 1.14 20.01
CA LEU A 320 -1.90 0.78 18.82
C LEU A 320 -1.79 1.97 17.86
N TYR A 321 -0.57 2.33 17.49
CA TYR A 321 -0.29 3.07 16.26
C TYR A 321 0.09 2.07 15.17
N LEU A 322 -0.79 1.86 14.21
CA LEU A 322 -0.59 0.99 13.06
C LEU A 322 -0.27 1.82 11.84
N PHE A 323 0.76 1.46 11.09
CA PHE A 323 1.02 2.11 9.80
C PHE A 323 1.47 1.12 8.74
N GLY A 324 1.29 1.52 7.49
CA GLY A 324 1.58 0.76 6.29
C GLY A 324 0.63 1.12 5.16
N THR A 325 0.57 0.28 4.14
CA THR A 325 -0.31 0.48 2.98
C THR A 325 -1.47 -0.52 3.03
N SER A 326 -1.87 -1.09 1.89
CA SER A 326 -3.01 -1.99 1.79
C SER A 326 -2.84 -3.28 2.60
N GLY A 327 -1.62 -3.78 2.81
CA GLY A 327 -1.34 -4.92 3.69
C GLY A 327 -1.68 -4.66 5.16
N ALA A 328 -1.33 -3.48 5.67
CA ALA A 328 -1.71 -3.05 7.01
C ALA A 328 -3.23 -2.81 7.10
N TYR A 329 -3.79 -2.12 6.11
CA TYR A 329 -5.22 -1.81 6.06
C TYR A 329 -6.10 -3.06 6.05
N THR A 330 -5.77 -4.06 5.23
CA THR A 330 -6.51 -5.33 5.17
C THR A 330 -6.45 -6.14 6.47
N SER A 331 -5.56 -5.76 7.39
CA SER A 331 -5.40 -6.37 8.72
C SER A 331 -6.05 -5.55 9.84
N ILE A 332 -6.52 -4.32 9.57
CA ILE A 332 -7.02 -3.40 10.61
C ILE A 332 -8.23 -3.96 11.35
N SER A 333 -9.13 -4.65 10.66
CA SER A 333 -10.32 -5.27 11.26
C SER A 333 -9.92 -6.27 12.34
N ALA A 334 -8.88 -7.06 12.09
CA ALA A 334 -8.34 -7.97 13.08
C ALA A 334 -7.66 -7.23 14.23
N MET A 335 -6.94 -6.15 13.94
CA MET A 335 -6.31 -5.35 14.99
C MET A 335 -7.36 -4.76 15.96
N HIS A 336 -8.55 -4.41 15.49
CA HIS A 336 -9.64 -3.99 16.39
C HIS A 336 -10.03 -5.07 17.41
N THR A 337 -9.82 -6.35 17.12
CA THR A 337 -10.07 -7.40 18.12
C THR A 337 -8.97 -7.52 19.15
N LEU A 338 -7.76 -7.07 18.80
CA LEU A 338 -6.58 -7.13 19.65
C LEU A 338 -6.48 -5.91 20.56
N PHE A 339 -6.64 -4.70 20.03
CA PHE A 339 -6.35 -3.45 20.73
C PHE A 339 -7.58 -2.58 20.92
N GLU A 340 -7.72 -1.98 22.10
CA GLU A 340 -8.86 -1.09 22.38
C GLU A 340 -8.79 0.20 21.56
N TYR A 341 -7.65 0.87 21.49
CA TYR A 341 -7.50 2.12 20.74
C TYR A 341 -6.56 1.93 19.57
N ILE A 342 -6.96 2.34 18.37
CA ILE A 342 -6.13 2.25 17.17
C ILE A 342 -6.09 3.58 16.45
N VAL A 343 -4.87 4.02 16.15
CA VAL A 343 -4.58 5.05 15.16
C VAL A 343 -3.91 4.34 13.98
N PHE A 344 -4.60 4.27 12.85
CA PHE A 344 -4.05 3.76 11.60
C PHE A 344 -3.64 4.92 10.69
N VAL A 345 -2.40 4.88 10.21
CA VAL A 345 -1.87 5.83 9.24
C VAL A 345 -1.51 5.09 7.96
N TRP A 346 -2.15 5.45 6.85
CA TRP A 346 -1.80 4.91 5.54
C TRP A 346 -0.50 5.55 5.06
N SER A 347 0.65 5.02 5.43
CA SER A 347 1.98 5.49 5.04
C SER A 347 3.05 4.46 5.42
N ASN A 348 4.23 4.52 4.80
CA ASN A 348 5.44 3.80 5.25
C ASN A 348 6.37 4.68 6.10
N ALA A 349 6.00 5.95 6.24
CA ALA A 349 6.65 6.91 7.11
C ALA A 349 5.81 7.12 8.37
N ILE A 350 6.48 7.38 9.49
CA ILE A 350 5.86 7.63 10.77
C ILE A 350 5.56 9.13 10.91
N ASP A 351 4.40 9.41 11.47
CA ASP A 351 4.07 10.75 11.95
C ASP A 351 4.53 10.93 13.40
N LEU A 352 5.64 11.65 13.58
CA LEU A 352 6.28 11.81 14.90
C LEU A 352 5.43 12.62 15.87
N ASP A 353 4.61 13.52 15.35
CA ASP A 353 3.78 14.43 16.10
C ASP A 353 2.50 13.75 16.61
N LEU A 354 1.89 12.93 15.75
CA LEU A 354 0.77 12.07 16.14
C LEU A 354 1.20 11.04 17.18
N LEU A 355 2.41 10.46 17.07
CA LEU A 355 2.97 9.59 18.11
C LEU A 355 3.08 10.30 19.47
N ARG A 356 3.60 11.53 19.51
CA ARG A 356 3.73 12.30 20.76
C ARG A 356 2.39 12.58 21.42
N SER A 357 1.38 12.92 20.63
CA SER A 357 0.04 13.21 21.12
C SER A 357 -0.67 11.94 21.60
N PHE A 358 -0.59 10.86 20.83
CA PHE A 358 -1.34 9.63 21.11
C PHE A 358 -0.71 8.78 22.22
N LYS A 359 0.64 8.78 22.31
CA LYS A 359 1.44 7.96 23.24
C LYS A 359 1.02 6.49 23.22
N PRO A 360 1.21 5.79 22.09
CA PRO A 360 0.82 4.39 21.97
C PRO A 360 1.70 3.47 22.81
N ASP A 361 1.12 2.38 23.30
CA ASP A 361 1.86 1.28 23.93
C ASP A 361 2.59 0.46 22.86
N HIS A 362 1.98 0.33 21.68
CA HIS A 362 2.53 -0.43 20.56
C HIS A 362 2.52 0.40 19.27
N VAL A 363 3.65 0.40 18.56
CA VAL A 363 3.80 0.98 17.22
C VAL A 363 4.18 -0.14 16.26
N ILE A 364 3.30 -0.48 15.32
CA ILE A 364 3.50 -1.62 14.42
C ILE A 364 3.49 -1.14 12.97
N TRP A 365 4.59 -1.41 12.25
CA TRP A 365 4.63 -1.32 10.79
C TRP A 365 4.27 -2.66 10.18
N ILE A 366 3.18 -2.74 9.43
CA ILE A 366 2.88 -3.91 8.59
C ILE A 366 3.16 -3.55 7.13
N ALA A 367 4.16 -4.20 6.55
CA ALA A 367 4.57 -3.97 5.17
C ALA A 367 4.55 -5.27 4.36
N THR A 368 4.22 -5.17 3.08
CA THR A 368 4.56 -6.24 2.13
C THR A 368 5.97 -6.02 1.63
N GLU A 369 6.70 -7.11 1.35
CA GLU A 369 8.11 -7.11 0.95
C GLU A 369 8.45 -6.09 -0.15
N ARG A 370 7.63 -5.92 -1.20
CA ARG A 370 7.91 -4.92 -2.25
C ARG A 370 7.92 -3.48 -1.76
N ILE A 371 7.28 -3.20 -0.63
CA ILE A 371 7.13 -1.85 -0.07
C ILE A 371 8.35 -1.45 0.77
N ILE A 372 9.16 -2.42 1.23
CA ILE A 372 10.37 -2.12 1.96
C ILE A 372 11.35 -1.38 1.05
N ALA A 373 11.82 -0.23 1.56
CA ALA A 373 12.77 0.64 0.92
C ALA A 373 13.91 0.98 1.92
N PRO A 374 15.11 1.31 1.43
CA PRO A 374 16.27 1.61 2.28
C PRO A 374 16.09 2.79 3.24
N SER A 375 15.23 3.75 2.86
CA SER A 375 14.91 4.91 3.66
C SER A 375 13.47 5.33 3.42
N ALA A 376 12.80 5.78 4.46
CA ALA A 376 11.54 6.51 4.38
C ALA A 376 11.72 7.90 5.02
N ASP A 377 11.19 8.93 4.39
CA ASP A 377 11.21 10.27 4.98
C ASP A 377 10.09 10.38 6.01
N ASP A 378 10.43 10.20 7.28
CA ASP A 378 9.53 10.46 8.40
C ASP A 378 9.14 11.95 8.41
N PHE A 379 7.87 12.24 8.71
CA PHE A 379 7.28 13.56 8.50
C PHE A 379 6.57 14.08 9.74
N ASN A 380 6.18 15.36 9.69
CA ASN A 380 5.32 15.99 10.69
C ASN A 380 3.94 16.27 10.05
N PHE A 381 2.85 15.88 10.73
CA PHE A 381 1.49 16.12 10.25
C PHE A 381 1.24 17.62 9.98
N ARG A 382 0.57 17.95 8.85
CA ARG A 382 0.19 19.34 8.55
C ARG A 382 -0.81 19.86 9.59
N SER A 383 -0.65 21.12 10.03
CA SER A 383 -1.38 21.72 11.15
C SER A 383 -2.91 21.66 11.05
N LEU A 384 -3.49 21.86 9.86
CA LEU A 384 -4.95 21.89 9.67
C LEU A 384 -5.64 20.53 9.86
N GLN A 385 -4.96 19.41 9.60
CA GLN A 385 -5.51 18.08 9.89
C GLN A 385 -5.30 17.70 11.37
N ARG A 386 -4.28 18.29 12.01
CA ARG A 386 -3.89 18.01 13.39
C ARG A 386 -4.96 18.39 14.41
N ASP A 387 -5.59 19.55 14.24
CA ASP A 387 -6.58 20.05 15.20
C ASP A 387 -7.80 19.11 15.28
N ARG A 388 -8.25 18.58 14.15
CA ARG A 388 -9.37 17.63 14.09
C ARG A 388 -9.01 16.27 14.67
N VAL A 389 -7.86 15.71 14.29
CA VAL A 389 -7.35 14.45 14.87
C VAL A 389 -7.19 14.57 16.38
N THR A 390 -6.66 15.69 16.87
CA THR A 390 -6.45 15.93 18.30
C THR A 390 -7.77 16.00 19.05
N VAL A 391 -8.77 16.74 18.55
CA VAL A 391 -10.12 16.80 19.17
C VAL A 391 -10.75 15.41 19.25
N VAL A 392 -10.61 14.58 18.21
CA VAL A 392 -11.15 13.21 18.21
C VAL A 392 -10.39 12.31 19.19
N LEU A 393 -9.07 12.42 19.27
CA LEU A 393 -8.26 11.69 20.24
C LEU A 393 -8.61 12.08 21.68
N GLU A 394 -8.76 13.38 21.96
CA GLU A 394 -9.16 13.89 23.27
C GLU A 394 -10.56 13.38 23.66
N GLY A 395 -11.52 13.40 22.74
CA GLY A 395 -12.88 12.90 22.98
C GLY A 395 -13.02 11.37 23.08
N LEU A 396 -12.04 10.59 22.58
CA LEU A 396 -12.02 9.12 22.72
C LEU A 396 -11.35 8.66 24.02
N VAL A 397 -10.42 9.47 24.55
CA VAL A 397 -9.64 9.19 25.76
C VAL A 397 -10.30 9.77 27.01
N SER A 398 -11.13 10.82 26.89
CA SER A 398 -12.05 11.30 27.94
C SER A 398 -13.23 10.36 28.14
#